data_AF-X0XCP9-F1
#
_entry.id   AF-X0XCP9-F1
#
_cell.length_a   1.000
_cell.length_b   1.000
_cell.length_c   1.000
_cell.angle_alpha   90.00
_cell.angle_beta   90.00
_cell.angle_gamma   90.00
#
_symmetry.space_group_name_H-M   'P 1'
#
loop_
_entity.id
_entity.type
_entity.pdbx_description
1 polymer ?
#
loop_
_entity_poly.entity_id
_entity_poly.type
_entity_poly.pdbx_seq_one_letter_code
_entity_poly.pdbx_strand_id
1 'polypeptide(L)'
;PNEWGAEGPAIIGAYGMGLNGWDVSYMFQNRDAGKFSERIGKERWDVAAPNVMGVFPAVARQVLRGDVTESRVVARRNVHAGSLAEGKLGFTDKVTQRHDVKTFDSDKVPAAALAVARCVVKFTDTHRPTPAFDISRYVRDGVYTSSTGQLRWTPGKRKLGGYFTIDSPATKALVGFAAGRSCKLGDVTIAPTSKSRFGAIYVTARDAGGTIASGDSVLVVAIARARNTGMRVYLDSRILNRGEAPVVM
;
A
#
# COMPACT_ATOMS: atom_id res chain seq x y z
N PRO A 1 9.85 15.85 -6.93
CA PRO A 1 9.77 14.72 -7.88
C PRO A 1 10.21 13.40 -7.21
N ASN A 2 9.27 12.51 -6.91
CA ASN A 2 9.57 11.17 -6.42
C ASN A 2 9.46 10.18 -7.59
N GLU A 3 10.47 9.32 -7.79
CA GLU A 3 10.47 8.32 -8.87
C GLU A 3 9.66 7.06 -8.52
N TRP A 4 9.31 6.91 -7.24
CA TRP A 4 8.41 5.90 -6.69
C TRP A 4 7.05 6.57 -6.44
N GLY A 5 5.95 5.90 -6.75
CA GLY A 5 4.62 6.53 -6.68
C GLY A 5 3.46 5.59 -6.94
N ALA A 6 3.73 4.45 -7.59
CA ALA A 6 2.71 3.43 -7.87
C ALA A 6 2.27 2.68 -6.60
N GLU A 7 3.08 2.66 -5.55
CA GLU A 7 2.82 1.90 -4.33
C GLU A 7 1.75 2.52 -3.44
N GLY A 8 1.59 3.85 -3.44
CA GLY A 8 0.65 4.54 -2.56
C GLY A 8 -0.80 4.08 -2.79
N PRO A 9 -1.36 4.24 -4.00
CA PRO A 9 -2.71 3.77 -4.32
C PRO A 9 -2.86 2.26 -4.10
N ALA A 10 -1.84 1.47 -4.42
CA ALA A 10 -1.85 0.02 -4.26
C ALA A 10 -1.94 -0.41 -2.78
N ILE A 11 -1.17 0.22 -1.89
CA ILE A 11 -1.21 -0.04 -0.44
C ILE A 11 -2.57 0.35 0.12
N ILE A 12 -3.07 1.53 -0.25
CA ILE A 12 -4.37 2.03 0.21
C ILE A 12 -5.50 1.11 -0.23
N GLY A 13 -5.52 0.68 -1.50
CA GLY A 13 -6.55 -0.21 -2.01
C GLY A 13 -6.53 -1.59 -1.35
N ALA A 14 -5.34 -2.19 -1.20
CA ALA A 14 -5.19 -3.53 -0.63
C ALA A 14 -5.36 -3.57 0.89
N TYR A 15 -4.59 -2.75 1.61
CA TYR A 15 -4.56 -2.79 3.08
C TYR A 15 -5.60 -1.87 3.69
N GLY A 16 -5.76 -0.65 3.19
CA GLY A 16 -6.72 0.31 3.72
C GLY A 16 -8.17 -0.11 3.44
N MET A 17 -8.57 -0.01 2.18
CA MET A 17 -9.96 -0.26 1.76
C MET A 17 -10.33 -1.74 1.76
N GLY A 18 -9.39 -2.63 1.41
CA GLY A 18 -9.58 -4.08 1.49
C GLY A 18 -9.49 -4.63 2.92
N LEU A 19 -8.27 -4.91 3.39
CA LEU A 19 -8.05 -5.64 4.64
C LEU A 19 -8.66 -4.95 5.88
N ASN A 20 -8.55 -3.61 5.97
CA ASN A 20 -9.03 -2.84 7.11
C ASN A 20 -10.46 -2.30 6.94
N GLY A 21 -11.04 -2.41 5.75
CA GLY A 21 -12.41 -1.96 5.46
C GLY A 21 -12.58 -0.44 5.55
N TRP A 22 -11.63 0.35 5.04
CA TRP A 22 -11.81 1.80 4.93
C TRP A 22 -12.82 2.13 3.83
N ASP A 23 -13.84 2.92 4.17
CA ASP A 23 -14.93 3.24 3.24
C ASP A 23 -14.49 4.08 2.04
N VAL A 24 -13.48 4.95 2.23
CA VAL A 24 -13.06 5.88 1.19
C VAL A 24 -11.60 6.31 1.31
N SER A 25 -11.00 6.63 0.16
CA SER A 25 -9.71 7.31 0.08
C SER A 25 -9.71 8.35 -1.04
N TYR A 26 -9.09 9.50 -0.78
CA TYR A 26 -9.01 10.61 -1.73
C TYR A 26 -7.56 11.00 -2.00
N MET A 27 -7.17 11.00 -3.27
CA MET A 27 -5.95 11.68 -3.72
C MET A 27 -6.33 13.10 -4.13
N PHE A 28 -6.01 14.08 -3.28
CA PHE A 28 -6.76 15.35 -3.23
C PHE A 28 -6.26 16.47 -4.15
N GLN A 29 -5.01 16.46 -4.61
CA GLN A 29 -4.50 17.52 -5.47
C GLN A 29 -4.54 17.09 -6.94
N ASN A 30 -5.75 17.07 -7.50
CA ASN A 30 -5.91 17.07 -8.94
C ASN A 30 -6.05 18.50 -9.47
N ARG A 31 -4.95 19.08 -9.96
CA ARG A 31 -4.91 20.38 -10.66
C ARG A 31 -4.61 20.20 -12.15
N ASP A 32 -4.91 19.02 -12.70
CA ASP A 32 -4.64 18.71 -14.10
C ASP A 32 -5.64 19.40 -15.05
N ALA A 33 -5.32 19.36 -16.34
CA ALA A 33 -6.18 19.85 -17.42
C ALA A 33 -6.98 18.70 -18.07
N GLY A 34 -7.33 17.66 -17.31
CA GLY A 34 -7.90 16.41 -17.79
C GLY A 34 -6.89 15.52 -18.52
N LYS A 35 -5.60 15.63 -18.20
CA LYS A 35 -4.50 14.91 -18.87
C LYS A 35 -3.46 14.46 -17.86
N PHE A 36 -2.73 13.40 -18.19
CA PHE A 36 -1.53 13.03 -17.43
C PHE A 36 -0.54 14.20 -17.34
N SER A 37 0.11 14.33 -16.19
CA SER A 37 1.19 15.30 -16.01
C SER A 37 2.36 14.97 -16.93
N GLU A 38 2.74 15.93 -17.77
CA GLU A 38 3.84 15.79 -18.75
C GLU A 38 5.22 15.65 -18.09
N ARG A 39 5.33 16.06 -16.82
CA ARG A 39 6.53 15.92 -15.99
C ARG A 39 6.17 15.70 -14.51
N ILE A 40 6.95 14.88 -13.83
CA ILE A 40 6.83 14.62 -12.39
C ILE A 40 7.27 15.85 -11.60
N GLY A 41 6.45 16.23 -10.62
CA GLY A 41 6.74 17.33 -9.70
C GLY A 41 6.46 18.71 -10.28
N LYS A 42 5.60 18.77 -11.31
CA LYS A 42 4.92 20.01 -11.73
C LYS A 42 4.17 20.62 -10.55
N GLU A 43 3.47 19.78 -9.80
CA GLU A 43 2.77 20.10 -8.55
C GLU A 43 3.40 19.36 -7.36
N ARG A 44 3.17 19.86 -6.14
CA ARG A 44 3.73 19.25 -4.92
C ARG A 44 3.12 17.87 -4.63
N TRP A 45 1.81 17.70 -4.87
CA TRP A 45 1.08 16.46 -4.68
C TRP A 45 0.40 16.04 -6.00
N ASP A 46 1.20 15.76 -7.02
CA ASP A 46 0.75 15.52 -8.39
C ASP A 46 0.13 14.11 -8.58
N VAL A 47 -1.20 14.02 -8.45
CA VAL A 47 -1.92 12.74 -8.58
C VAL A 47 -2.04 12.29 -10.04
N ALA A 48 -1.99 13.23 -10.99
CA ALA A 48 -2.07 12.99 -12.42
C ALA A 48 -0.74 12.51 -13.02
N ALA A 49 0.31 12.38 -12.21
CA ALA A 49 1.56 11.78 -12.63
C ALA A 49 1.32 10.34 -13.16
N PRO A 50 1.89 9.96 -14.32
CA PRO A 50 1.64 8.64 -14.92
C PRO A 50 1.90 7.46 -14.00
N ASN A 51 2.93 7.54 -13.15
CA ASN A 51 3.26 6.49 -12.18
C ASN A 51 2.30 6.39 -11.00
N VAL A 52 1.52 7.44 -10.73
CA VAL A 52 0.49 7.44 -9.68
C VAL A 52 -0.85 7.00 -10.28
N MET A 53 -1.31 7.73 -11.30
CA MET A 53 -2.63 7.48 -11.90
C MET A 53 -2.68 6.18 -12.73
N GLY A 54 -1.55 5.74 -13.30
CA GLY A 54 -1.49 4.56 -14.17
C GLY A 54 -1.87 3.24 -13.50
N VAL A 55 -1.84 3.15 -12.16
CA VAL A 55 -2.21 1.92 -11.43
C VAL A 55 -3.72 1.80 -11.15
N PHE A 56 -4.46 2.91 -11.27
CA PHE A 56 -5.89 2.97 -10.90
C PHE A 56 -6.80 2.01 -11.67
N PRO A 57 -6.60 1.71 -12.97
CA PRO A 57 -7.42 0.74 -13.67
C PRO A 57 -7.46 -0.65 -13.00
N ALA A 58 -6.36 -1.06 -12.34
CA ALA A 58 -6.31 -2.31 -11.57
C ALA A 58 -6.80 -2.11 -10.13
N VAL A 59 -6.31 -1.07 -9.43
CA VAL A 59 -6.66 -0.83 -8.02
C VAL A 59 -8.16 -0.57 -7.85
N ALA A 60 -8.78 0.21 -8.73
CA ALA A 60 -10.22 0.50 -8.65
C ALA A 60 -11.06 -0.77 -8.82
N ARG A 61 -10.68 -1.68 -9.74
CA ARG A 61 -11.37 -2.97 -9.90
C ARG A 61 -11.25 -3.84 -8.67
N GLN A 62 -10.04 -3.96 -8.14
CA GLN A 62 -9.76 -4.70 -6.91
C GLN A 62 -10.63 -4.20 -5.75
N VAL A 63 -10.71 -2.87 -5.57
CA VAL A 63 -11.49 -2.25 -4.49
C VAL A 63 -13.00 -2.43 -4.72
N LEU A 64 -13.51 -2.10 -5.89
CA LEU A 64 -14.94 -2.12 -6.19
C LEU A 64 -15.56 -3.52 -6.15
N ARG A 65 -14.76 -4.57 -6.45
CA ARG A 65 -15.21 -5.96 -6.31
C ARG A 65 -15.00 -6.55 -4.92
N GLY A 66 -14.30 -5.84 -4.02
CA GLY A 66 -13.92 -6.40 -2.72
C GLY A 66 -12.97 -7.60 -2.83
N ASP A 67 -12.05 -7.56 -3.81
CA ASP A 67 -11.16 -8.69 -4.11
C ASP A 67 -10.28 -9.10 -2.91
N VAL A 68 -9.93 -8.13 -2.06
CA VAL A 68 -9.29 -8.40 -0.78
C VAL A 68 -10.37 -8.41 0.29
N THR A 69 -10.52 -9.56 0.94
CA THR A 69 -11.48 -9.77 2.01
C THR A 69 -11.09 -8.97 3.26
N GLU A 70 -12.05 -8.30 3.84
CA GLU A 70 -11.86 -7.59 5.12
C GLU A 70 -11.52 -8.57 6.24
N SER A 71 -10.57 -8.20 7.10
CA SER A 71 -10.16 -9.02 8.22
C SER A 71 -11.23 -9.11 9.30
N ARG A 72 -11.66 -10.34 9.63
CA ARG A 72 -12.46 -10.63 10.84
C ARG A 72 -11.66 -10.54 12.14
N VAL A 73 -10.33 -10.66 12.06
CA VAL A 73 -9.44 -10.41 13.19
C VAL A 73 -9.33 -8.90 13.39
N VAL A 74 -9.58 -8.43 14.61
CA VAL A 74 -9.62 -7.01 14.92
C VAL A 74 -8.60 -6.66 16.00
N ALA A 75 -7.66 -5.77 15.66
CA ALA A 75 -6.78 -5.10 16.62
C ALA A 75 -7.47 -3.83 17.11
N ARG A 76 -7.96 -3.84 18.35
CA ARG A 76 -8.81 -2.77 18.92
C ARG A 76 -7.99 -1.88 19.82
N ARG A 77 -8.14 -0.56 19.69
CA ARG A 77 -7.75 0.44 20.70
C ARG A 77 -9.00 0.97 21.36
N ASN A 78 -9.17 0.74 22.65
CA ASN A 78 -10.32 1.21 23.41
C ASN A 78 -10.10 2.67 23.84
N VAL A 79 -11.08 3.53 23.58
CA VAL A 79 -11.05 4.95 23.95
C VAL A 79 -12.33 5.30 24.69
N HIS A 80 -12.22 5.69 25.95
CA HIS A 80 -13.32 6.28 26.71
C HIS A 80 -13.09 7.80 26.78
N ALA A 81 -14.03 8.59 26.25
CA ALA A 81 -13.84 10.03 26.07
C ALA A 81 -13.59 10.77 27.39
N GLY A 82 -14.31 10.43 28.48
CA GLY A 82 -14.10 11.03 29.79
C GLY A 82 -12.69 10.76 30.34
N SER A 83 -12.17 9.55 30.19
CA SER A 83 -10.81 9.20 30.62
C SER A 83 -9.73 9.86 29.75
N LEU A 84 -9.97 9.97 28.44
CA LEU A 84 -9.04 10.66 27.55
C LEU A 84 -8.88 12.14 27.95
N ALA A 85 -9.96 12.82 28.34
CA ALA A 85 -9.92 14.21 28.81
C ALA A 85 -9.05 14.37 30.08
N GLU A 86 -8.94 13.32 30.89
CA GLU A 86 -8.05 13.25 32.07
C GLU A 86 -6.65 12.72 31.74
N GLY A 87 -6.32 12.49 30.46
CA GLY A 87 -5.04 11.91 30.02
C GLY A 87 -4.89 10.41 30.32
N LYS A 88 -5.97 9.71 30.65
CA LYS A 88 -5.98 8.27 30.96
C LYS A 88 -6.32 7.45 29.72
N LEU A 89 -5.32 6.78 29.14
CA LEU A 89 -5.46 5.84 28.05
C LEU A 89 -4.95 4.45 28.44
N GLY A 90 -5.59 3.41 27.89
CA GLY A 90 -5.18 2.02 28.12
C GLY A 90 -4.00 1.55 27.26
N PHE A 91 -3.29 2.47 26.61
CA PHE A 91 -2.16 2.24 25.71
C PHE A 91 -1.28 3.50 25.62
N THR A 92 -0.04 3.33 25.18
CA THR A 92 0.92 4.40 24.90
C THR A 92 1.25 4.41 23.42
N ASP A 93 1.09 5.57 22.79
CA ASP A 93 1.50 5.77 21.41
C ASP A 93 2.86 6.49 21.35
N LYS A 94 3.69 6.08 20.39
CA LYS A 94 4.97 6.69 20.06
C LYS A 94 4.89 7.35 18.69
N VAL A 95 5.21 8.63 18.62
CA VAL A 95 5.36 9.36 17.36
C VAL A 95 6.85 9.64 17.14
N THR A 96 7.38 9.21 16.00
CA THR A 96 8.71 9.60 15.53
C THR A 96 8.55 10.42 14.26
N GLN A 97 9.02 11.67 14.28
CA GLN A 97 8.86 12.59 13.17
C GLN A 97 10.20 13.13 12.69
N ARG A 98 10.38 13.18 11.36
CA ARG A 98 11.47 13.86 10.67
C ARG A 98 10.92 14.61 9.46
N HIS A 99 10.77 15.93 9.57
CA HIS A 99 10.05 16.76 8.60
C HIS A 99 8.63 16.20 8.37
N ASP A 100 8.26 15.92 7.12
CA ASP A 100 6.96 15.35 6.74
C ASP A 100 6.88 13.82 6.93
N VAL A 101 7.99 13.15 7.26
CA VAL A 101 8.00 11.72 7.54
C VAL A 101 7.57 11.51 8.99
N LYS A 102 6.40 10.91 9.17
CA LYS A 102 5.84 10.55 10.48
C LYS A 102 5.68 9.03 10.58
N THR A 103 6.17 8.46 11.68
CA THR A 103 5.92 7.07 12.05
C THR A 103 5.14 7.07 13.36
N PHE A 104 4.05 6.32 13.37
CA PHE A 104 3.21 6.10 14.54
C PHE A 104 3.39 4.66 14.97
N ASP A 105 3.44 4.40 16.27
CA ASP A 105 3.47 3.05 16.82
C ASP A 105 2.78 3.02 18.19
N SER A 106 2.44 1.84 18.69
CA SER A 106 1.71 1.66 19.96
C SER A 106 2.20 0.43 20.71
N ASP A 107 2.24 0.49 22.04
CA ASP A 107 2.60 -0.65 22.88
C ASP A 107 1.55 -1.78 22.85
N LYS A 108 0.28 -1.44 22.50
CA LYS A 108 -0.80 -2.44 22.41
C LYS A 108 -1.12 -2.86 20.98
N VAL A 109 -1.14 -1.93 20.03
CA VAL A 109 -1.49 -2.21 18.63
C VAL A 109 -0.39 -1.67 17.72
N PRO A 110 0.68 -2.46 17.47
CA PRO A 110 1.81 -1.96 16.71
C PRO A 110 1.37 -1.55 15.30
N ALA A 111 2.04 -0.58 14.68
CA ALA A 111 1.62 -0.08 13.36
C ALA A 111 1.61 -1.17 12.28
N ALA A 112 2.49 -2.16 12.39
CA ALA A 112 2.52 -3.31 11.51
C ALA A 112 1.24 -4.18 11.59
N ALA A 113 0.39 -4.01 12.63
CA ALA A 113 -0.92 -4.66 12.71
C ALA A 113 -1.82 -4.30 11.51
N LEU A 114 -1.67 -3.09 10.93
CA LEU A 114 -2.39 -2.67 9.71
C LEU A 114 -2.11 -3.56 8.51
N ALA A 115 -0.96 -4.26 8.49
CA ALA A 115 -0.61 -5.17 7.42
C ALA A 115 -1.24 -6.57 7.60
N VAL A 116 -1.77 -6.89 8.78
CA VAL A 116 -2.22 -8.25 9.10
C VAL A 116 -3.65 -8.39 9.59
N ALA A 117 -4.23 -7.34 10.18
CA ALA A 117 -5.56 -7.37 10.76
C ALA A 117 -6.26 -6.01 10.65
N ARG A 118 -7.58 -6.02 10.84
CA ARG A 118 -8.40 -4.81 10.86
C ARG A 118 -8.10 -4.03 12.14
N CYS A 119 -7.52 -2.84 12.00
CA CYS A 119 -7.21 -1.97 13.13
C CYS A 119 -8.34 -0.96 13.34
N VAL A 120 -8.90 -0.90 14.55
CA VAL A 120 -10.01 0.01 14.88
C VAL A 120 -9.76 0.77 16.17
N VAL A 121 -10.33 1.98 16.24
CA VAL A 121 -10.58 2.67 17.51
C VAL A 121 -12.00 2.33 17.93
N LYS A 122 -12.15 1.76 19.13
CA LYS A 122 -13.45 1.45 19.72
C LYS A 122 -13.74 2.46 20.82
N PHE A 123 -14.73 3.30 20.61
CA PHE A 123 -15.26 4.15 21.68
C PHE A 123 -16.03 3.31 22.70
N THR A 124 -15.81 3.56 23.98
CA THR A 124 -16.45 2.82 25.08
C THR A 124 -17.12 3.78 26.07
N ASP A 125 -18.24 3.36 26.67
CA ASP A 125 -18.99 4.17 27.64
C ASP A 125 -18.27 4.32 28.98
N THR A 126 -17.39 3.37 29.30
CA THR A 126 -16.55 3.39 30.50
C THR A 126 -15.10 3.09 30.14
N HIS A 127 -14.16 3.48 31.01
CA HIS A 127 -12.75 3.16 30.81
C HIS A 127 -12.53 1.64 30.75
N ARG A 128 -11.91 1.18 29.66
CA ARG A 128 -11.57 -0.23 29.47
C ARG A 128 -10.12 -0.36 29.01
N PRO A 129 -9.33 -1.30 29.57
CA PRO A 129 -8.00 -1.60 29.09
C PRO A 129 -7.98 -1.95 27.60
N THR A 130 -6.91 -1.58 26.90
CA THR A 130 -6.69 -2.02 25.52
C THR A 130 -5.90 -3.33 25.52
N PRO A 131 -6.43 -4.41 24.91
CA PRO A 131 -5.69 -5.66 24.82
C PRO A 131 -4.48 -5.52 23.89
N ALA A 132 -3.36 -6.13 24.26
CA ALA A 132 -2.19 -6.20 23.38
C ALA A 132 -2.49 -7.13 22.19
N PHE A 133 -2.23 -6.66 20.98
CA PHE A 133 -2.35 -7.43 19.76
C PHE A 133 -1.06 -8.23 19.52
N ASP A 134 -1.17 -9.55 19.57
CA ASP A 134 -0.06 -10.46 19.31
C ASP A 134 0.21 -10.59 17.81
N ILE A 135 1.04 -9.69 17.29
CA ILE A 135 1.43 -9.67 15.88
C ILE A 135 2.28 -10.87 15.47
N SER A 136 2.96 -11.53 16.42
CA SER A 136 3.90 -12.63 16.13
C SER A 136 3.22 -13.81 15.42
N ARG A 137 1.91 -14.01 15.66
CA ARG A 137 1.08 -15.03 15.00
C ARG A 137 0.97 -14.87 13.50
N TYR A 138 1.21 -13.66 13.00
CA TYR A 138 1.08 -13.29 11.60
C TYR A 138 2.44 -13.07 10.92
N VAL A 139 3.53 -13.31 11.64
CA VAL A 139 4.89 -13.14 11.12
C VAL A 139 5.59 -14.49 11.03
N ARG A 140 6.03 -14.86 9.83
CA ARG A 140 6.93 -16.01 9.61
C ARG A 140 8.08 -15.59 8.72
N ASP A 141 9.30 -15.93 9.14
CA ASP A 141 10.53 -15.58 8.41
C ASP A 141 10.66 -14.09 8.07
N GLY A 142 10.14 -13.23 8.96
CA GLY A 142 10.10 -11.78 8.78
C GLY A 142 9.05 -11.27 7.78
N VAL A 143 8.22 -12.15 7.22
CA VAL A 143 7.10 -11.81 6.32
C VAL A 143 5.80 -11.74 7.13
N TYR A 144 5.08 -10.63 6.98
CA TYR A 144 3.77 -10.43 7.58
C TYR A 144 2.72 -10.98 6.64
N THR A 145 1.86 -11.88 7.11
CA THR A 145 0.76 -12.47 6.33
C THR A 145 -0.57 -12.02 6.93
N SER A 146 -1.49 -11.53 6.11
CA SER A 146 -2.80 -11.12 6.61
C SER A 146 -3.58 -12.27 7.21
N SER A 147 -4.50 -11.93 8.12
CA SER A 147 -5.46 -12.87 8.71
C SER A 147 -6.31 -13.61 7.68
N THR A 148 -6.46 -13.04 6.48
CA THR A 148 -7.15 -13.64 5.33
C THR A 148 -6.25 -14.49 4.45
N GLY A 149 -4.92 -14.42 4.64
CA GLY A 149 -3.93 -15.08 3.81
C GLY A 149 -3.70 -14.44 2.44
N GLN A 150 -4.53 -13.48 2.02
CA GLN A 150 -4.49 -12.88 0.69
C GLN A 150 -3.39 -11.82 0.52
N LEU A 151 -2.86 -11.26 1.61
CA LEU A 151 -1.82 -10.23 1.55
C LEU A 151 -0.56 -10.72 2.26
N ARG A 152 0.60 -10.45 1.66
CA ARG A 152 1.90 -10.67 2.30
C ARG A 152 2.76 -9.44 2.15
N TRP A 153 3.23 -8.89 3.27
CA TRP A 153 4.18 -7.78 3.31
C TRP A 153 5.57 -8.31 3.66
N THR A 154 6.52 -8.16 2.74
CA THR A 154 7.93 -8.50 2.94
C THR A 154 8.71 -7.20 3.20
N PRO A 155 9.12 -6.93 4.45
CA PRO A 155 9.92 -5.76 4.77
C PRO A 155 11.26 -5.80 4.03
N GLY A 156 11.77 -4.62 3.68
CA GLY A 156 13.11 -4.49 3.14
C GLY A 156 14.15 -4.67 4.23
N LYS A 157 15.15 -5.53 3.99
CA LYS A 157 16.38 -5.59 4.82
C LYS A 157 17.24 -4.33 4.72
N ARG A 158 16.97 -3.49 3.71
CA ARG A 158 17.62 -2.22 3.43
C ARG A 158 16.62 -1.22 2.90
N LYS A 159 17.01 0.06 2.86
CA LYS A 159 16.25 1.11 2.18
C LYS A 159 15.95 0.67 0.74
N LEU A 160 14.70 0.85 0.30
CA LEU A 160 14.23 0.47 -1.03
C LEU A 160 14.42 -1.03 -1.32
N GLY A 161 13.96 -1.88 -0.40
CA GLY A 161 14.02 -3.34 -0.54
C GLY A 161 12.76 -4.10 -0.12
N GLY A 162 11.70 -3.39 0.27
CA GLY A 162 10.43 -3.99 0.69
C GLY A 162 9.44 -4.07 -0.46
N TYR A 163 8.57 -5.07 -0.41
CA TYR A 163 7.48 -5.28 -1.35
C TYR A 163 6.32 -5.99 -0.66
N PHE A 164 5.15 -5.96 -1.27
CA PHE A 164 4.03 -6.78 -0.86
C PHE A 164 3.41 -7.49 -2.06
N THR A 165 2.64 -8.53 -1.76
CA THR A 165 1.88 -9.29 -2.76
C THR A 165 0.41 -9.36 -2.39
N ILE A 166 -0.43 -9.40 -3.42
CA ILE A 166 -1.87 -9.71 -3.33
C ILE A 166 -2.07 -11.07 -4.00
N ASP A 167 -2.76 -11.97 -3.33
CA ASP A 167 -3.14 -13.30 -3.83
C ASP A 167 -4.61 -13.57 -3.50
N SER A 168 -5.51 -12.95 -4.26
CA SER A 168 -6.95 -13.24 -4.20
C SER A 168 -7.42 -13.93 -5.49
N PRO A 169 -8.59 -14.58 -5.52
CA PRO A 169 -9.08 -15.26 -6.72
C PRO A 169 -9.14 -14.36 -7.97
N ALA A 170 -9.51 -13.09 -7.80
CA ALA A 170 -9.71 -12.15 -8.89
C ALA A 170 -8.52 -11.20 -9.14
N THR A 171 -7.60 -11.03 -8.18
CA THR A 171 -6.43 -10.14 -8.32
C THR A 171 -5.16 -10.77 -7.75
N LYS A 172 -4.12 -10.84 -8.58
CA LYS A 172 -2.73 -11.08 -8.16
C LYS A 172 -1.92 -9.82 -8.35
N ALA A 173 -1.06 -9.50 -7.39
CA ALA A 173 -0.14 -8.37 -7.56
C ALA A 173 1.19 -8.57 -6.83
N LEU A 174 2.21 -7.90 -7.35
CA LEU A 174 3.50 -7.69 -6.71
C LEU A 174 3.83 -6.20 -6.81
N VAL A 175 4.00 -5.55 -5.66
CA VAL A 175 4.21 -4.10 -5.59
C VAL A 175 5.37 -3.77 -4.67
N GLY A 176 6.32 -2.98 -5.16
CA GLY A 176 7.49 -2.52 -4.42
C GLY A 176 8.82 -2.99 -5.01
N PHE A 177 9.84 -3.10 -4.17
CA PHE A 177 11.20 -3.40 -4.58
C PHE A 177 11.49 -4.91 -4.60
N ALA A 178 11.12 -5.56 -5.71
CA ALA A 178 11.15 -7.02 -5.87
C ALA A 178 12.04 -7.50 -7.03
N ALA A 179 13.13 -6.78 -7.33
CA ALA A 179 14.05 -7.12 -8.42
C ALA A 179 14.50 -8.59 -8.38
N GLY A 180 14.36 -9.30 -9.51
CA GLY A 180 14.80 -10.69 -9.64
C GLY A 180 14.05 -11.69 -8.76
N ARG A 181 12.95 -11.27 -8.10
CA ARG A 181 12.10 -12.18 -7.35
C ARG A 181 11.15 -12.91 -8.28
N SER A 182 10.82 -14.14 -7.93
CA SER A 182 9.70 -14.88 -8.53
C SER A 182 8.64 -15.08 -7.44
N CYS A 183 7.42 -14.62 -7.69
CA CYS A 183 6.31 -14.72 -6.74
C CYS A 183 5.19 -15.54 -7.39
N LYS A 184 5.01 -16.78 -6.92
CA LYS A 184 3.85 -17.61 -7.26
C LYS A 184 2.65 -17.20 -6.40
N LEU A 185 1.57 -16.81 -7.05
CA LEU A 185 0.33 -16.26 -6.48
C LEU A 185 -0.85 -17.05 -7.06
N GLY A 186 -1.13 -18.21 -6.45
CA GLY A 186 -1.97 -19.24 -7.06
C GLY A 186 -1.46 -19.66 -8.44
N ASP A 187 -2.27 -19.40 -9.46
CA ASP A 187 -2.03 -19.79 -10.86
C ASP A 187 -1.19 -18.78 -11.66
N VAL A 188 -0.84 -17.64 -11.07
CA VAL A 188 -0.01 -16.61 -11.71
C VAL A 188 1.37 -16.56 -11.06
N THR A 189 2.41 -16.47 -11.88
CA THR A 189 3.76 -16.14 -11.41
C THR A 189 4.14 -14.76 -11.90
N ILE A 190 4.48 -13.86 -10.97
CA ILE A 190 5.01 -12.54 -11.30
C ILE A 190 6.51 -12.52 -11.00
N ALA A 191 7.32 -12.22 -12.02
CA ALA A 191 8.78 -12.23 -11.92
C ALA A 191 9.41 -10.98 -12.56
N PRO A 192 9.60 -9.88 -11.80
CA PRO A 192 10.33 -8.72 -12.30
C PRO A 192 11.78 -9.09 -12.61
N THR A 193 12.30 -8.57 -13.72
CA THR A 193 13.71 -8.75 -14.07
C THR A 193 14.64 -8.16 -13.00
N SER A 194 15.90 -8.59 -12.98
CA SER A 194 16.92 -7.99 -12.11
C SER A 194 17.18 -6.51 -12.39
N LYS A 195 16.84 -6.02 -13.59
CA LYS A 195 16.96 -4.61 -13.99
C LYS A 195 15.80 -3.75 -13.46
N SER A 196 14.62 -4.33 -13.29
CA SER A 196 13.43 -3.65 -12.79
C SER A 196 13.36 -3.71 -11.27
N ARG A 197 14.07 -2.79 -10.62
CA ARG A 197 14.19 -2.77 -9.15
C ARG A 197 12.88 -2.58 -8.41
N PHE A 198 11.96 -1.80 -8.98
CA PHE A 198 10.69 -1.40 -8.41
C PHE A 198 9.60 -1.55 -9.46
N GLY A 199 8.42 -1.98 -9.04
CA GLY A 199 7.22 -1.87 -9.86
C GLY A 199 5.95 -2.20 -9.10
N ALA A 200 4.82 -1.80 -9.67
CA ALA A 200 3.49 -2.30 -9.35
C ALA A 200 3.03 -3.14 -10.54
N ILE A 201 3.01 -4.46 -10.36
CA ILE A 201 2.56 -5.41 -11.37
C ILE A 201 1.30 -6.08 -10.87
N TYR A 202 0.20 -5.86 -11.59
CA TYR A 202 -1.12 -6.40 -11.32
C TYR A 202 -1.56 -7.30 -12.46
N VAL A 203 -2.21 -8.39 -12.11
CA VAL A 203 -3.01 -9.23 -12.99
C VAL A 203 -4.38 -9.34 -12.32
N THR A 204 -5.41 -8.78 -12.94
CA THR A 204 -6.75 -8.76 -12.36
C THR A 204 -7.79 -9.18 -13.38
N ALA A 205 -8.81 -9.92 -12.97
CA ALA A 205 -9.92 -10.29 -13.84
C ALA A 205 -10.56 -9.03 -14.44
N ARG A 206 -11.03 -9.08 -15.69
CA ARG A 206 -11.77 -7.94 -16.28
C ARG A 206 -13.24 -7.94 -15.89
N ASP A 207 -13.82 -9.11 -15.67
CA ASP A 207 -15.24 -9.27 -15.39
C ASP A 207 -15.58 -8.88 -13.94
N ALA A 208 -16.78 -8.33 -13.74
CA ALA A 208 -17.21 -7.78 -12.45
C ALA A 208 -17.39 -8.86 -11.36
N GLY A 209 -17.70 -10.10 -11.74
CA GLY A 209 -17.78 -11.26 -10.82
C GLY A 209 -16.77 -12.37 -11.13
N GLY A 210 -15.84 -12.13 -12.05
CA GLY A 210 -14.91 -13.16 -12.52
C GLY A 210 -13.69 -13.33 -11.62
N THR A 211 -13.10 -14.52 -11.66
CA THR A 211 -11.77 -14.79 -11.12
C THR A 211 -10.75 -14.83 -12.25
N ILE A 212 -9.46 -14.93 -11.93
CA ILE A 212 -8.43 -15.14 -12.95
C ILE A 212 -8.56 -16.51 -13.61
N ALA A 213 -9.02 -17.53 -12.86
CA ALA A 213 -9.16 -18.88 -13.37
C ALA A 213 -10.43 -19.07 -14.23
N SER A 214 -11.47 -18.29 -13.99
CA SER A 214 -12.79 -18.45 -14.63
C SER A 214 -13.14 -17.34 -15.63
N GLY A 215 -12.37 -16.26 -15.67
CA GLY A 215 -12.63 -15.10 -16.53
C GLY A 215 -12.05 -15.28 -17.93
N ASP A 216 -12.72 -14.70 -18.93
CA ASP A 216 -12.30 -14.80 -20.33
C ASP A 216 -11.07 -13.93 -20.63
N SER A 217 -10.83 -12.91 -19.81
CA SER A 217 -9.69 -12.02 -19.97
C SER A 217 -9.25 -11.38 -18.66
N VAL A 218 -7.96 -11.05 -18.62
CA VAL A 218 -7.32 -10.32 -17.51
C VAL A 218 -6.85 -8.96 -17.97
N LEU A 219 -6.83 -8.00 -17.05
CA LEU A 219 -6.14 -6.73 -17.18
C LEU A 219 -4.78 -6.88 -16.50
N VAL A 220 -3.71 -6.64 -17.27
CA VAL A 220 -2.35 -6.54 -16.74
C VAL A 220 -1.96 -5.08 -16.67
N VAL A 221 -1.54 -4.62 -15.48
CA VAL A 221 -0.95 -3.29 -15.28
C VAL A 221 0.46 -3.49 -14.76
N ALA A 222 1.45 -2.92 -15.44
CA ALA A 222 2.85 -2.97 -15.02
C ALA A 222 3.43 -1.56 -15.07
N ILE A 223 3.55 -0.93 -13.89
CA ILE A 223 4.12 0.41 -13.74
C ILE A 223 5.44 0.29 -13.01
N ALA A 224 6.53 0.73 -13.65
CA ALA A 224 7.85 0.78 -13.03
C ALA A 224 8.08 2.12 -12.33
N ARG A 225 9.34 2.43 -12.04
CA ARG A 225 9.73 3.79 -11.65
C ARG A 225 9.44 4.78 -12.78
N ALA A 226 9.25 6.04 -12.45
CA ALA A 226 9.11 7.10 -13.44
C ALA A 226 10.10 8.24 -13.20
N ARG A 227 10.64 8.78 -14.28
CA ARG A 227 11.60 9.90 -14.25
C ARG A 227 11.23 10.89 -15.34
N ASN A 228 11.56 12.16 -15.15
CA ASN A 228 11.56 13.11 -16.27
C ASN A 228 12.75 12.79 -17.19
N THR A 229 12.65 13.15 -18.47
CA THR A 229 13.75 13.03 -19.42
C THR A 229 14.96 13.83 -18.92
N GLY A 230 16.13 13.19 -18.84
CA GLY A 230 17.34 13.79 -18.28
C GLY A 230 17.38 13.94 -16.75
N MET A 231 16.39 13.41 -16.02
CA MET A 231 16.38 13.45 -14.56
C MET A 231 17.55 12.64 -13.97
N ARG A 232 18.27 13.26 -13.03
CA ARG A 232 19.42 12.65 -12.35
C ARG A 232 19.16 12.57 -10.85
N VAL A 233 19.20 11.35 -10.31
CA VAL A 233 19.05 11.07 -8.88
C VAL A 233 20.33 10.43 -8.37
N TYR A 234 20.85 10.96 -7.27
CA TYR A 234 22.00 10.44 -6.54
C TYR A 234 21.54 9.65 -5.32
N LEU A 235 22.11 8.45 -5.15
CA LEU A 235 21.87 7.52 -4.04
C LEU A 235 20.38 7.28 -3.72
N ASP A 236 19.53 7.28 -4.75
CA ASP A 236 18.08 7.10 -4.63
C ASP A 236 17.42 8.03 -3.58
N SER A 237 18.02 9.20 -3.32
CA SER A 237 17.56 10.11 -2.26
C SER A 237 17.73 11.59 -2.55
N ARG A 238 18.59 11.97 -3.50
CA ARG A 238 18.86 13.37 -3.82
C ARG A 238 18.72 13.62 -5.30
N ILE A 239 17.82 14.53 -5.67
CA ILE A 239 17.65 14.95 -7.06
C ILE A 239 18.76 15.95 -7.38
N LEU A 240 19.60 15.63 -8.36
CA LEU A 240 20.66 16.50 -8.87
C LEU A 240 20.17 17.31 -10.06
N ASN A 241 19.35 16.71 -10.93
CA ASN A 241 18.68 17.37 -12.03
C ASN A 241 17.23 16.87 -12.06
N ARG A 242 16.28 17.80 -12.12
CA ARG A 242 14.84 17.49 -12.17
C ARG A 242 14.42 16.90 -13.52
N GLY A 243 15.19 17.11 -14.59
CA GLY A 243 14.83 16.75 -15.95
C GLY A 243 13.64 17.57 -16.47
N GLU A 244 13.26 17.30 -17.72
CA GLU A 244 12.13 17.94 -18.39
C GLU A 244 11.13 16.90 -18.92
N ALA A 245 9.98 17.36 -19.40
CA ALA A 245 9.05 16.51 -20.12
C ALA A 245 9.72 15.85 -21.34
N PRO A 246 9.29 14.63 -21.75
CA PRO A 246 8.25 13.82 -21.13
C PRO A 246 8.75 13.00 -19.93
N VAL A 247 7.81 12.40 -19.20
CA VAL A 247 8.07 11.31 -18.25
C VAL A 247 8.48 10.04 -19.01
N VAL A 248 9.53 9.37 -18.54
CA VAL A 248 10.04 8.07 -19.02
C VAL A 248 9.95 7.02 -17.91
N MET A 249 9.61 5.78 -18.29
CA MET A 249 9.40 4.63 -17.39
C MET A 249 10.19 3.41 -17.86
#